data_AF-A0A3A8WWF4-F1
#
_entry.id   AF-A0A3A8WWF4-F1
#
_cell.length_a   1.000
_cell.length_b   1.000
_cell.length_c   1.000
_cell.angle_alpha   90.00
_cell.angle_beta   90.00
_cell.angle_gamma   90.00
#
_symmetry.space_group_name_H-M   'P 1'
#
loop_
_entity.id
_entity.type
_entity.pdbx_description
1 polymer ?
#
loop_
_entity_poly.entity_id
_entity_poly.type
_entity_poly.pdbx_seq_one_letter_code
_entity_poly.pdbx_strand_id
1 'polypeptide(L)' 'MRADKCRAEPRHVSEKEHCILCGKLTETAKDQPVSEREHYIEGAGQLCRGCFKEIYMPRNNTIL' A
#
# COMPACT_ATOMS: atom_id res chain seq x y z
N MET A 1 10.07 27.59 39.24
CA MET A 1 10.77 26.51 38.52
C MET A 1 9.98 26.18 37.25
N ARG A 2 10.67 25.81 36.18
CA ARG A 2 10.27 25.96 34.76
C ARG A 2 9.01 25.17 34.32
N ALA A 3 8.17 25.90 33.58
CA ALA A 3 7.28 25.54 32.46
C ALA A 3 7.37 24.14 31.81
N ASP A 4 6.17 23.58 31.54
CA ASP A 4 5.69 22.92 30.29
C ASP A 4 6.44 21.66 29.79
N LYS A 5 5.82 20.57 29.32
CA LYS A 5 4.83 20.51 28.24
C LYS A 5 4.40 19.04 28.04
N CYS A 6 3.12 18.69 28.23
CA CYS A 6 2.58 17.42 27.71
C CYS A 6 2.54 17.52 26.18
N ARG A 7 3.58 17.02 25.50
CA ARG A 7 3.66 17.06 24.03
C ARG A 7 2.90 15.87 23.47
N ALA A 8 1.64 16.08 23.08
CA ALA A 8 0.95 15.15 22.18
C ALA A 8 1.77 15.06 20.88
N GLU A 9 2.13 13.83 20.49
CA GLU A 9 2.87 13.58 19.25
C GLU A 9 2.03 14.01 18.03
N PRO A 10 2.66 14.59 16.99
CA PRO A 10 1.94 14.92 15.76
C PRO A 10 1.40 13.63 15.15
N ARG A 11 0.10 13.61 14.81
CA ARG A 11 -0.49 12.53 13.99
C ARG A 11 0.12 12.62 12.60
N HIS A 12 1.17 11.85 12.33
CA HIS A 12 1.77 11.72 11.01
C HIS A 12 0.74 11.04 10.10
N VAL A 13 0.18 11.79 9.13
CA VAL A 13 -0.70 11.22 8.11
C VAL A 13 0.20 10.66 7.03
N SER A 14 0.41 9.35 7.04
CA SER A 14 1.22 8.66 6.03
C SER A 14 0.54 8.76 4.67
N GLU A 15 1.28 9.21 3.65
CA GLU A 15 0.81 9.17 2.27
C GLU A 15 0.58 7.71 1.84
N LYS A 16 -0.42 7.48 0.98
CA LYS A 16 -0.71 6.15 0.46
C LYS A 16 -0.09 5.92 -0.92
N GLU A 17 0.18 4.66 -1.21
CA GLU A 17 0.64 4.20 -2.51
C GLU A 17 -0.48 4.32 -3.56
N HIS A 18 -0.08 4.39 -4.83
CA HIS A 18 -1.00 4.32 -5.96
C HIS A 18 -0.76 3.01 -6.71
N CYS A 19 -1.84 2.39 -7.20
CA CYS A 19 -1.74 1.19 -8.01
C CYS A 19 -0.97 1.48 -9.30
N ILE A 20 0.13 0.76 -9.55
CA ILE A 20 0.96 0.98 -10.75
C ILE A 20 0.24 0.68 -12.08
N LEU A 21 -0.89 -0.04 -12.05
CA LEU A 21 -1.66 -0.38 -13.25
C LEU A 21 -2.82 0.56 -13.52
N CYS A 22 -3.61 0.89 -12.50
CA CYS A 22 -4.83 1.70 -12.69
C CYS A 22 -4.76 3.10 -12.04
N GLY A 23 -3.67 3.42 -11.35
CA GLY A 23 -3.47 4.71 -10.69
C GLY A 23 -4.35 4.96 -9.47
N LYS A 24 -5.24 4.03 -9.07
CA LYS A 24 -6.09 4.22 -7.89
C LYS A 24 -5.27 4.20 -6.60
N LEU A 25 -5.63 5.05 -5.65
CA LEU A 25 -5.06 5.04 -4.30
C LEU A 25 -5.30 3.66 -3.66
N THR A 26 -4.27 3.10 -3.04
CA THR A 26 -4.37 1.83 -2.32
C THR A 26 -4.55 2.08 -0.82
N GLU A 27 -4.70 1.01 -0.04
CA GLU A 27 -4.74 1.10 1.42
C GLU A 27 -3.33 1.12 2.03
N THR A 28 -2.32 0.72 1.26
CA THR A 28 -0.92 0.63 1.67
C THR A 28 -0.32 2.02 1.86
N ALA A 29 0.32 2.25 3.00
CA ALA A 29 1.06 3.47 3.26
C ALA A 29 2.46 3.42 2.63
N LYS A 30 2.99 4.58 2.20
CA LYS A 30 4.33 4.67 1.60
C LYS A 30 5.45 4.35 2.58
N ASP A 31 5.23 4.52 3.88
CA ASP A 31 6.16 4.21 4.96
C ASP A 31 5.99 2.78 5.51
N GLN A 32 4.96 2.04 5.09
CA GLN A 32 4.77 0.65 5.48
C GLN A 32 5.95 -0.21 5.00
N PRO A 33 6.56 -1.06 5.84
CA PRO A 33 7.63 -1.95 5.43
C PRO A 33 7.21 -2.85 4.27
N VAL A 34 8.08 -3.05 3.27
CA VAL A 34 7.77 -3.85 2.06
C VAL A 34 7.32 -5.26 2.40
N SER A 35 7.92 -5.89 3.42
CA SER A 35 7.56 -7.22 3.92
C SER A 35 6.13 -7.35 4.44
N GLU A 36 5.49 -6.22 4.76
CA GLU A 36 4.13 -6.16 5.29
C GLU A 36 3.11 -5.71 4.23
N ARG A 37 3.55 -5.37 3.01
CA ARG A 37 2.68 -4.84 1.96
C ARG A 37 1.98 -5.97 1.22
N GLU A 38 0.67 -6.11 1.42
CA GLU A 38 -0.14 -6.97 0.57
C GLU A 38 -0.15 -6.47 -0.88
N HIS A 39 -0.11 -7.39 -1.85
CA HIS A 39 -0.20 -7.08 -3.28
C HIS A 39 0.93 -6.19 -3.83
N TYR A 40 2.05 -6.06 -3.11
CA TYR A 40 3.25 -5.43 -3.63
C TYR A 40 4.00 -6.39 -4.56
N ILE A 41 4.45 -5.90 -5.70
CA ILE A 41 5.24 -6.66 -6.66
C ILE A 41 6.68 -6.17 -6.57
N GLU A 42 7.59 -7.06 -6.13
CA GLU A 42 9.01 -6.74 -6.00
C GLU A 42 9.58 -6.20 -7.31
N GLY A 43 10.26 -5.05 -7.23
CA GLY A 43 10.86 -4.36 -8.38
C GLY A 43 9.88 -3.61 -9.29
N ALA A 44 8.56 -3.76 -9.13
CA ALA A 44 7.57 -3.07 -9.97
C ALA A 44 6.76 -2.03 -9.20
N GLY A 45 6.28 -2.37 -8.00
CA GLY A 45 5.52 -1.45 -7.15
C GLY A 45 4.20 -2.02 -6.62
N GLN A 46 3.36 -1.15 -6.07
CA GLN A 46 2.13 -1.53 -5.39
C GLN A 46 0.96 -1.74 -6.36
N LEU A 47 0.18 -2.82 -6.19
CA LEU A 47 -1.11 -3.01 -6.84
C LEU A 47 -2.28 -2.76 -5.88
N CYS A 48 -3.43 -2.36 -6.41
CA CYS A 48 -4.69 -2.48 -5.69
C CYS A 48 -5.17 -3.95 -5.74
N ARG A 49 -6.00 -4.33 -4.78
CA ARG A 49 -6.56 -5.69 -4.67
C ARG A 49 -7.27 -6.16 -5.95
N GLY A 50 -7.91 -5.24 -6.69
CA GLY A 50 -8.60 -5.55 -7.94
C GLY A 50 -7.63 -6.02 -9.02
N CYS A 51 -6.65 -5.18 -9.36
CA CYS A 51 -5.64 -5.50 -10.38
C CYS A 51 -4.81 -6.73 -10.00
N PHE A 52 -4.47 -6.90 -8.71
CA PHE A 52 -3.79 -8.11 -8.26
C PHE A 52 -4.58 -9.38 -8.56
N LYS A 53 -5.90 -9.38 -8.26
CA LYS A 53 -6.76 -10.55 -8.53
C LYS A 53 -6.91 -10.83 -10.02
N GLU A 54 -7.02 -9.81 -10.85
CA GLU A 54 -7.13 -10.00 -12.30
C GLU A 54 -5.91 -10.74 -12.89
N ILE A 55 -4.72 -10.46 -12.36
CA ILE A 55 -3.46 -11.05 -12.84
C ILE A 55 -3.19 -12.42 -12.20
N TYR A 56 -3.32 -12.54 -10.88
CA TYR A 56 -2.88 -13.73 -10.14
C TYR A 56 -4.01 -14.70 -9.77
N MET A 57 -5.27 -14.30 -9.93
CA MET A 57 -6.45 -15.14 -9.67
C MET A 57 -7.37 -15.19 -10.92
N PRO A 58 -6.85 -15.47 -12.13
CA PRO A 58 -7.69 -15.53 -13.31
C PRO A 58 -8.69 -16.68 -13.15
N ARG A 59 -9.98 -16.38 -13.37
CA ARG A 59 -11.05 -17.38 -13.23
C ARG A 59 -10.91 -18.55 -14.20
N ASN A 60 -10.24 -18.33 -15.34
CA ASN A 60 -10.13 -19.29 -16.42
C ASN A 60 -8.69 -19.31 -16.93
N ASN A 61 -7.85 -20.21 -16.40
CA ASN A 61 -6.55 -20.50 -17.01
C ASN A 61 -6.71 -21.71 -17.95
N THR A 62 -7.48 -21.54 -19.03
CA THR A 62 -7.59 -22.57 -20.07
C THR A 62 -6.32 -22.52 -20.89
N ILE A 63 -5.37 -23.39 -20.56
CA ILE A 63 -4.30 -23.76 -21.49
C ILE A 63 -5.00 -24.48 -22.65
N LEU A 64 -5.08 -23.80 -23.80
CA LEU A 64 -5.41 -24.44 -25.07
C LEU A 64 -4.24 -25.33 -25.51
#